data_AF-A0A2D5MTC0-F1
#
_entry.id   AF-A0A2D5MTC0-F1
#
_cell.length_a   1.000
_cell.length_b   1.000
_cell.length_c   1.000
_cell.angle_alpha   90.00
_cell.angle_beta   90.00
_cell.angle_gamma   90.00
#
_symmetry.space_group_name_H-M   'P 1'
#
loop_
_entity.id
_entity.type
_entity.pdbx_description
1 polymer ?
#
loop_
_entity_poly.entity_id
_entity_poly.type
_entity_poly.pdbx_seq_one_letter_code
_entity_poly.pdbx_strand_id
1 'polypeptide(L)' 'MSKYDFGGLERHPANILRLISELEGSYQLCKWMGFEEDMNTIDQMKKPYYKLYFKLKKEYGE' A
#
# COMPACT_ATOMS: atom_id res chain seq x y z
N MET A 1 -15.06 9.61 14.68
CA MET A 1 -13.83 8.82 14.54
C MET A 1 -12.72 9.74 14.09
N SER A 2 -11.59 9.68 14.79
CA SER A 2 -10.32 10.28 14.40
C SER A 2 -9.74 9.53 13.19
N LYS A 3 -8.92 10.21 12.39
CA LYS A 3 -8.15 9.58 11.30
C LYS A 3 -7.14 8.52 11.79
N TYR A 4 -6.88 8.50 13.09
CA TYR A 4 -6.00 7.53 13.75
C TYR A 4 -6.74 6.32 14.30
N ASP A 5 -8.08 6.32 14.24
CA ASP A 5 -8.89 5.17 14.64
C ASP A 5 -8.88 4.11 13.53
N PHE A 6 -9.18 2.86 13.89
CA PHE A 6 -9.38 1.79 12.91
C PHE A 6 -10.49 2.17 11.92
N GLY A 7 -10.16 2.20 10.63
CA GLY A 7 -11.09 2.65 9.58
C GLY A 7 -11.29 4.16 9.50
N GLY A 8 -10.54 4.95 10.27
CA GLY A 8 -10.66 6.41 10.30
C GLY A 8 -10.01 7.13 9.11
N LEU A 9 -9.08 6.48 8.41
CA LEU A 9 -8.44 7.05 7.22
C LEU A 9 -9.20 6.64 5.95
N GLU A 10 -9.67 7.64 5.20
CA GLU A 10 -10.37 7.43 3.94
C GLU A 10 -9.50 6.71 2.90
N ARG A 11 -10.14 5.84 2.12
CA ARG A 11 -9.55 5.16 0.95
C ARG A 11 -9.44 6.10 -0.26
N HIS A 12 -8.89 7.29 -0.07
CA HIS A 12 -8.58 8.25 -1.12
C HIS A 12 -7.39 7.76 -1.96
N PRO A 13 -7.33 7.98 -3.30
CA PRO A 13 -6.21 7.56 -4.14
C PRO A 13 -4.83 7.91 -3.55
N ALA A 14 -4.65 9.14 -3.06
CA ALA A 14 -3.41 9.59 -2.40
C ALA A 14 -3.04 8.78 -1.15
N ASN A 15 -4.02 8.38 -0.32
CA ASN A 15 -3.78 7.57 0.87
C ASN A 15 -3.40 6.13 0.50
N ILE A 16 -4.02 5.57 -0.54
CA ILE A 16 -3.67 4.25 -1.06
C ILE A 16 -2.27 4.27 -1.69
N LEU A 17 -1.93 5.31 -2.45
CA LEU A 17 -0.60 5.48 -3.03
C LEU A 17 0.47 5.58 -1.93
N ARG A 18 0.20 6.33 -0.86
CA ARG A 18 1.09 6.39 0.31
C ARG A 18 1.33 5.01 0.91
N LEU A 19 0.27 4.21 1.12
CA LEU A 19 0.42 2.83 1.61
C LEU A 19 1.30 1.98 0.67
N ILE A 20 1.08 2.07 -0.65
CA ILE A 20 1.90 1.36 -1.63
C ILE A 20 3.38 1.77 -1.51
N SER A 21 3.68 3.06 -1.39
CA SER A 21 5.07 3.55 -1.23
C SER A 21 5.76 2.96 0.01
N GLU A 22 5.08 2.89 1.15
CA GLU A 22 5.63 2.28 2.38
C GLU A 22 5.90 0.78 2.19
N LEU A 23 5.00 0.06 1.51
CA LEU A 23 5.18 -1.37 1.21
C LEU A 23 6.33 -1.61 0.23
N GLU A 24 6.50 -0.77 -0.80
CA GLU A 24 7.62 -0.86 -1.73
C GLU A 24 8.96 -0.60 -1.02
N GLY A 25 9.02 0.40 -0.16
CA GLY A 25 10.20 0.67 0.67
C GLY A 25 10.54 -0.51 1.57
N SER A 26 9.54 -1.05 2.26
CA SER A 26 9.70 -2.23 3.14
C SER A 26 10.17 -3.47 2.36
N TYR A 27 9.62 -3.71 1.16
CA TYR A 27 10.06 -4.78 0.27
C TYR A 27 11.55 -4.68 -0.05
N GLN A 28 12.04 -3.49 -0.42
CA GLN A 28 13.46 -3.31 -0.76
C GLN A 28 14.36 -3.53 0.46
N LEU A 29 13.96 -3.06 1.64
CA LEU A 29 14.70 -3.30 2.88
C LEU A 29 14.77 -4.79 3.21
N CYS A 30 13.64 -5.51 3.18
CA CYS A 30 13.62 -6.96 3.39
C CYS A 30 14.51 -7.69 2.39
N LYS A 31 14.47 -7.29 1.11
CA LYS A 31 15.33 -7.83 0.06
C LYS A 31 16.81 -7.63 0.38
N TRP A 32 17.23 -6.44 0.77
CA TRP A 32 18.65 -6.15 1.05
C TRP A 32 19.16 -6.79 2.34
N MET A 33 18.27 -7.04 3.31
CA MET A 33 18.60 -7.70 4.58
C MET A 33 18.53 -9.23 4.50
N GLY A 34 18.04 -9.81 3.40
CA GLY A 34 17.92 -11.26 3.24
C GLY A 34 16.66 -11.87 3.88
N PHE A 35 15.66 -11.07 4.22
CA PHE A 35 14.37 -11.53 4.75
C PHE A 35 13.44 -11.94 3.61
N GLU A 36 13.72 -13.08 2.98
CA GLU A 36 13.02 -13.53 1.76
C GLU A 36 11.52 -13.79 1.98
N GLU A 37 11.14 -14.45 3.09
CA GLU A 37 9.74 -14.74 3.40
C GLU A 37 8.91 -13.47 3.59
N ASP A 38 9.45 -12.50 4.34
CA ASP A 38 8.80 -11.21 4.56
C ASP A 38 8.74 -10.39 3.26
N MET A 39 9.82 -10.38 2.48
CA MET A 39 9.86 -9.74 1.16
C MET A 39 8.74 -10.28 0.26
N ASN A 40 8.59 -11.61 0.19
CA ASN A 40 7.55 -12.24 -0.63
C ASN A 40 6.15 -11.97 -0.08
N THR A 41 5.97 -11.95 1.24
CA THR A 41 4.72 -11.58 1.89
C THR A 41 4.30 -10.15 1.51
N ILE A 42 5.23 -9.19 1.62
CA ILE A 42 4.99 -7.80 1.25
C ILE A 42 4.67 -7.66 -0.25
N ASP A 43 5.34 -8.42 -1.12
CA ASP A 43 5.05 -8.43 -2.56
C ASP A 43 3.63 -8.90 -2.88
N GLN A 44 3.12 -9.90 -2.15
CA GLN A 44 1.73 -10.31 -2.29
C GLN A 44 0.76 -9.28 -1.71
N MET A 45 1.10 -8.66 -0.57
CA MET A 45 0.27 -7.64 0.08
C MET A 45 0.09 -6.38 -0.78
N LYS A 46 1.12 -5.91 -1.49
CA LYS A 46 1.05 -4.64 -2.27
C LYS A 46 0.20 -4.75 -3.54
N LYS A 47 0.14 -5.92 -4.18
CA LYS A 47 -0.61 -6.16 -5.44
C LYS A 47 -2.09 -5.76 -5.41
N PRO A 48 -2.90 -6.16 -4.41
CA PRO A 48 -4.30 -5.73 -4.34
C PRO A 48 -4.45 -4.21 -4.18
N TYR A 49 -3.52 -3.55 -3.50
CA TYR A 49 -3.57 -2.09 -3.34
C TYR A 49 -3.24 -1.33 -4.63
N TYR A 50 -2.34 -1.83 -5.47
CA TYR A 50 -2.14 -1.28 -6.82
C TYR A 50 -3.43 -1.33 -7.65
N LYS A 51 -4.14 -2.47 -7.64
CA LYS A 51 -5.43 -2.60 -8.34
C LYS A 51 -6.46 -1.63 -7.79
N LEU A 52 -6.53 -1.48 -6.47
CA LEU A 52 -7.43 -0.54 -5.80
C LEU A 52 -7.10 0.91 -6.15
N TYR A 53 -5.83 1.29 -6.17
CA TYR A 53 -5.36 2.63 -6.54
C TYR A 53 -5.84 3.01 -7.94
N PHE A 54 -5.58 2.17 -8.95
CA PHE A 54 -5.99 2.48 -10.32
C PHE A 54 -7.52 2.54 -10.49
N LYS A 55 -8.25 1.70 -9.76
CA LYS A 55 -9.72 1.77 -9.73
C LYS A 55 -10.19 3.11 -9.18
N LEU A 56 -9.71 3.49 -7.99
CA LEU A 56 -10.12 4.74 -7.32
C LEU A 56 -9.67 5.96 -8.11
N LYS A 57 -8.45 5.96 -8.66
CA LYS A 57 -7.95 7.06 -9.49
C LYS A 57 -8.91 7.38 -10.63
N LYS A 58 -9.40 6.35 -11.33
CA LYS A 58 -10.42 6.48 -12.39
C LYS A 58 -11.76 7.02 -11.87
N GLU A 59 -12.21 6.55 -10.71
CA GLU A 59 -13.46 7.01 -10.08
C GLU A 59 -13.40 8.48 -9.63
N TYR A 60 -12.22 8.96 -9.24
CA TYR A 60 -11.97 10.34 -8.83
C TYR A 60 -11.74 11.29 -10.02
N GLY A 61 -11.62 10.77 -11.24
CA GLY A 61 -11.39 11.58 -12.44
C GLY A 61 -9.96 12.11 -12.58
N GLU A 62 -8.98 11.47 -11.92
CA GLU A 62 -7.55 11.81 -11.96
C GLU A 62 -6.73 10.93 -12.93
#